data_AF-A0A535P7X6-F1
#
_entry.id   AF-A0A535P7X6-F1
#
_cell.length_a   1.000
_cell.length_b   1.000
_cell.length_c   1.000
_cell.angle_alpha   90.00
_cell.angle_beta   90.00
_cell.angle_gamma   90.00
#
_symmetry.space_group_name_H-M   'P 1'
#
loop_
_entity.id
_entity.type
_entity.pdbx_description
1 polymer ?
#
loop_
_entity_poly.entity_id
_entity_poly.type
_entity_poly.pdbx_seq_one_letter_code
_entity_poly.pdbx_strand_id
1 'polypeptide(L)'
;MAGAFITLALAPVGVPVRGASVATYLDVGPESASGLSGSTFNLTATVYDQDGNVFNGPGTSTHVRFYFMAGSPNNPNNPGNSPDLTCDTDEGTGSCTVSYVGDNLGTDLICAR
;
A
#
# COMPACT_ATOMS: atom_id res chain seq x y z
N MET A 1 -71.66 8.94 -0.13
CA MET A 1 -70.31 8.83 -0.71
C MET A 1 -69.32 8.78 0.44
N ALA A 2 -68.77 7.61 0.75
CA ALA A 2 -67.75 7.46 1.79
C ALA A 2 -66.37 7.52 1.14
N GLY A 3 -65.58 8.53 1.47
CA GLY A 3 -64.21 8.71 0.97
C GLY A 3 -63.22 7.92 1.80
N ALA A 4 -62.48 7.01 1.16
CA ALA A 4 -61.39 6.28 1.77
C ALA A 4 -60.14 7.17 1.88
N PHE A 5 -59.67 7.39 3.10
CA PHE A 5 -58.39 8.05 3.36
C PHE A 5 -57.27 7.01 3.33
N ILE A 6 -56.33 7.15 2.39
CA ILE A 6 -55.12 6.33 2.31
C ILE A 6 -54.01 7.06 3.06
N THR A 7 -53.58 6.50 4.18
CA THR A 7 -52.43 6.95 4.96
C THR A 7 -51.15 6.36 4.38
N LEU A 8 -50.31 7.20 3.78
CA LEU A 8 -48.92 6.83 3.47
C LEU A 8 -48.11 6.83 4.78
N ALA A 9 -47.52 5.69 5.13
CA ALA A 9 -46.56 5.58 6.23
C ALA A 9 -45.12 5.72 5.68
N LEU A 10 -44.32 6.58 6.29
CA LEU A 10 -42.88 6.65 6.07
C LEU A 10 -42.23 5.41 6.71
N ALA A 11 -41.59 4.56 5.90
CA ALA A 11 -40.76 3.48 6.43
C ALA A 11 -39.42 4.05 6.93
N PRO A 12 -38.93 3.68 8.12
CA PRO A 12 -37.61 4.09 8.58
C PRO A 12 -36.54 3.46 7.69
N VAL A 13 -35.72 4.30 7.06
CA VAL A 13 -34.55 3.84 6.32
C VAL A 13 -33.50 3.39 7.34
N GLY A 14 -33.17 2.10 7.37
CA GLY A 14 -32.06 1.60 8.18
C GLY A 14 -30.75 2.16 7.64
N VAL A 15 -29.97 2.84 8.50
CA VAL A 15 -28.61 3.26 8.15
C VAL A 15 -27.71 2.02 8.21
N PRO A 16 -26.99 1.67 7.13
CA PRO A 16 -26.02 0.58 7.22
C PRO A 16 -24.89 0.99 8.17
N VAL A 17 -24.69 0.22 9.24
CA VAL A 17 -23.52 0.35 10.11
C VAL A 17 -22.37 -0.39 9.42
N ARG A 18 -21.42 0.35 8.86
CA ARG A 18 -20.16 -0.26 8.42
C ARG A 18 -19.29 -0.61 9.63
N GLY A 19 -18.59 -1.73 9.54
CA GLY A 19 -17.55 -2.09 10.49
C GLY A 19 -16.43 -1.04 10.52
N ALA A 20 -15.65 -1.01 11.59
CA ALA A 20 -14.44 -0.19 11.63
C ALA A 20 -13.50 -0.58 10.48
N SER A 21 -12.86 0.41 9.87
CA SER A 21 -11.81 0.18 8.87
C SER A 21 -10.58 -0.43 9.54
N VAL A 22 -9.96 -1.42 8.89
CA VAL A 22 -8.82 -2.19 9.42
C VAL A 22 -7.74 -2.31 8.35
N ALA A 23 -6.47 -2.17 8.75
CA ALA A 23 -5.31 -2.44 7.91
C ALA A 23 -5.41 -3.85 7.30
N THR A 24 -5.48 -3.95 5.98
CA THR A 24 -5.77 -5.21 5.27
C THR A 24 -4.72 -5.55 4.22
N TYR A 25 -4.32 -4.59 3.39
CA TYR A 25 -3.37 -4.81 2.30
C TYR A 25 -2.17 -3.88 2.43
N LEU A 26 -1.01 -4.34 1.97
CA LEU A 26 0.18 -3.52 1.75
C LEU A 26 0.45 -3.53 0.25
N ASP A 27 0.58 -2.35 -0.33
CA ASP A 27 0.88 -2.16 -1.75
C ASP A 27 2.16 -1.36 -1.91
N VAL A 28 2.95 -1.65 -2.95
CA VAL A 28 4.24 -0.98 -3.19
C VAL A 28 4.27 -0.36 -4.57
N GLY A 29 4.35 0.97 -4.61
CA GLY A 29 4.43 1.74 -5.84
C GLY A 29 5.80 2.40 -6.05
N PRO A 30 6.17 2.69 -7.31
CA PRO A 30 5.51 2.24 -8.53
C PRO A 30 5.85 0.77 -8.84
N GLU A 31 4.93 0.05 -9.48
CA GLU A 31 5.12 -1.34 -9.95
C GLU A 31 6.21 -1.47 -11.02
N SER A 32 6.46 -0.38 -11.74
CA SER A 32 7.53 -0.29 -12.72
C SER A 32 8.01 1.15 -12.80
N ALA A 33 9.33 1.32 -12.89
CA ALA A 33 9.96 2.59 -13.17
C ALA A 33 11.12 2.36 -14.14
N SER A 34 11.44 3.38 -14.93
CA SER A 34 12.57 3.37 -15.85
C SER A 34 13.31 4.69 -15.77
N GLY A 35 14.63 4.65 -15.85
CA GLY A 35 15.48 5.82 -15.77
C GLY A 35 16.82 5.59 -16.44
N LEU A 36 17.63 6.63 -16.52
CA LEU A 36 19.02 6.51 -16.95
C LEU A 36 19.87 5.93 -15.81
N SER A 37 21.04 5.38 -16.14
CA SER A 37 22.06 5.04 -15.14
C SER A 37 22.33 6.24 -14.23
N GLY A 38 22.39 5.99 -12.91
CA GLY A 38 22.55 7.02 -11.88
C GLY A 38 21.24 7.69 -11.43
N SER A 39 20.09 7.27 -11.96
CA SER A 39 18.79 7.77 -11.48
C SER A 39 18.46 7.19 -10.10
N THR A 40 17.83 8.00 -9.24
CA THR A 40 17.25 7.53 -7.98
C THR A 40 15.82 7.03 -8.22
N PHE A 41 15.53 5.82 -7.74
CA PHE A 41 14.21 5.23 -7.73
C PHE A 41 13.65 5.23 -6.30
N ASN A 42 12.41 5.68 -6.14
CA ASN A 42 11.71 5.69 -4.86
C ASN A 42 10.63 4.59 -4.88
N LEU A 43 10.60 3.77 -3.84
CA LEU A 43 9.59 2.74 -3.64
C LEU A 43 8.80 3.10 -2.39
N THR A 44 7.49 3.22 -2.53
CA THR A 44 6.58 3.62 -1.45
C THR A 44 5.65 2.48 -1.13
N ALA A 45 5.76 1.96 0.10
CA ALA A 45 4.81 1.01 0.65
C ALA A 45 3.65 1.76 1.31
N THR A 46 2.41 1.39 0.99
CA THR A 46 1.19 2.03 1.50
C THR A 46 0.21 0.98 2.00
N VAL A 47 -0.34 1.19 3.19
CA VAL A 47 -1.34 0.32 3.81
C VAL A 47 -2.72 0.74 3.36
N TYR A 48 -3.54 -0.24 3.00
CA TYR A 48 -4.93 -0.06 2.59
C TYR A 48 -5.87 -0.84 3.48
N ASP A 49 -7.10 -0.33 3.61
CA ASP A 49 -8.18 -1.03 4.30
C ASP A 49 -8.90 -2.05 3.42
N GLN A 50 -9.86 -2.76 4.00
CA GLN A 50 -10.65 -3.78 3.30
C GLN A 50 -11.47 -3.24 2.12
N ASP A 51 -11.71 -1.93 2.09
CA ASP A 51 -12.47 -1.23 1.05
C ASP A 51 -11.55 -0.62 -0.03
N GLY A 52 -10.23 -0.80 0.09
CA GLY A 52 -9.23 -0.30 -0.86
C GLY A 52 -8.86 1.17 -0.68
N ASN A 53 -9.17 1.77 0.47
CA ASN A 53 -8.74 3.13 0.81
C ASN A 53 -7.41 3.11 1.56
N VAL A 54 -6.57 4.14 1.36
CA VAL A 54 -5.36 4.29 2.17
C VAL A 54 -5.75 4.36 3.64
N PHE A 55 -5.14 3.51 4.46
CA PHE A 55 -5.43 3.37 5.86
C PHE A 55 -4.22 3.83 6.67
N ASN A 56 -4.44 4.81 7.54
CA ASN A 56 -3.42 5.43 8.40
C ASN A 56 -3.80 5.39 9.88
N GLY A 57 -4.74 4.51 10.25
CA GLY A 57 -5.21 4.29 11.61
C GLY A 57 -4.37 3.28 12.40
N PRO A 58 -4.85 2.84 13.57
CA PRO A 58 -4.15 1.87 14.41
C PRO A 58 -3.81 0.57 13.68
N GLY A 59 -2.63 0.03 13.93
CA GLY A 59 -2.16 -1.21 13.30
C GLY A 59 -1.54 -1.00 11.90
N THR A 60 -1.34 0.25 11.49
CA THR A 60 -0.61 0.59 10.26
C THR A 60 0.88 0.68 10.47
N SER A 61 1.39 0.65 11.71
CA SER A 61 2.83 0.57 11.96
C SER A 61 3.34 -0.86 11.71
N THR A 62 3.90 -1.09 10.53
CA THR A 62 4.48 -2.36 10.11
C THR A 62 5.88 -2.17 9.55
N HIS A 63 6.74 -3.15 9.82
CA HIS A 63 8.11 -3.16 9.32
C HIS A 63 8.16 -3.78 7.92
N VAL A 64 8.29 -2.92 6.90
CA VAL A 64 8.35 -3.32 5.49
C VAL A 64 9.78 -3.59 5.08
N ARG A 65 9.97 -4.72 4.42
CA ARG A 65 11.27 -5.22 3.95
C ARG A 65 11.24 -5.38 2.44
N PHE A 66 12.20 -4.77 1.75
CA PHE A 66 12.36 -4.83 0.29
C PHE A 66 13.53 -5.74 -0.06
N TYR A 67 13.33 -6.56 -1.09
CA TYR A 67 14.22 -7.63 -1.51
C TYR A 67 14.50 -7.49 -3.02
N PHE A 68 15.75 -7.31 -3.39
CA PHE A 68 16.18 -7.44 -4.79
C PHE A 68 16.29 -8.93 -5.12
N MET A 69 15.52 -9.36 -6.12
CA MET A 69 15.53 -10.74 -6.58
C MET A 69 16.87 -11.09 -7.21
N ALA A 70 17.23 -12.38 -7.16
CA ALA A 70 18.47 -12.87 -7.75
C ALA A 70 18.58 -12.47 -9.23
N GLY A 71 19.74 -11.92 -9.61
CA GLY A 71 20.00 -11.43 -10.97
C GLY A 71 19.66 -9.95 -11.19
N SER A 72 19.06 -9.27 -10.21
CA SER A 72 18.86 -7.81 -10.27
C SER A 72 20.21 -7.08 -10.31
N PRO A 73 20.52 -6.30 -11.37
CA PRO A 73 21.82 -5.67 -11.57
C PRO A 73 22.25 -4.70 -10.45
N ASN A 74 21.29 -4.04 -9.81
CA ASN A 74 21.52 -3.05 -8.76
C ASN A 74 21.28 -3.60 -7.34
N ASN A 75 21.31 -4.94 -7.17
CA ASN A 75 21.23 -5.54 -5.84
C ASN A 75 22.47 -5.14 -5.00
N PRO A 76 22.29 -4.36 -3.91
CA PRO A 76 23.40 -3.88 -3.10
C PRO A 76 24.08 -4.98 -2.28
N ASN A 77 23.37 -6.08 -2.01
CA ASN A 77 23.85 -7.19 -1.20
C ASN A 77 23.94 -8.48 -2.02
N ASN A 78 24.59 -8.48 -3.19
CA ASN A 78 24.89 -9.73 -3.90
C ASN A 78 26.35 -10.21 -3.63
N PRO A 79 26.60 -11.41 -3.08
CA PRO A 79 25.66 -12.40 -2.54
C PRO A 79 25.60 -12.29 -1.00
N GLY A 80 24.60 -11.57 -0.50
CA GLY A 80 24.45 -11.16 0.89
C GLY A 80 23.00 -11.29 1.35
N ASN A 81 22.82 -11.36 2.67
CA ASN A 81 21.53 -11.64 3.29
C ASN A 81 20.59 -10.41 3.18
N SER A 82 19.51 -10.60 2.43
CA SER A 82 18.37 -9.67 2.28
C SER A 82 17.48 -9.73 3.55
N PRO A 83 16.81 -8.63 3.98
CA PRO A 83 16.31 -7.52 3.18
C PRO A 83 17.38 -6.49 2.79
N ASP A 84 17.21 -5.91 1.61
CA ASP A 84 18.15 -4.96 1.03
C ASP A 84 17.86 -3.52 1.45
N LEU A 85 16.59 -3.19 1.63
CA LEU A 85 16.10 -1.93 2.17
C LEU A 85 14.97 -2.22 3.15
N THR A 86 14.80 -1.37 4.16
CA THR A 86 13.71 -1.48 5.12
C THR A 86 13.14 -0.12 5.47
N CYS A 87 11.85 -0.06 5.78
CA CYS A 87 11.22 1.08 6.40
C CYS A 87 10.05 0.65 7.28
N ASP A 88 9.66 1.49 8.22
CA ASP A 88 8.47 1.30 9.02
C ASP A 88 7.39 2.25 8.51
N THR A 89 6.21 1.72 8.19
CA THR A 89 5.03 2.55 7.97
C THR A 89 4.61 3.18 9.30
N ASP A 90 3.98 4.36 9.23
CA ASP A 90 3.58 5.10 10.42
C ASP A 90 2.07 5.22 10.58
N GLU A 91 1.63 5.23 11.84
CA GLU A 91 0.27 5.59 12.23
C GLU A 91 0.10 7.11 12.04
N GLY A 92 -0.29 7.52 10.85
CA GLY A 92 -0.48 8.92 10.47
C GLY A 92 -0.51 9.10 8.96
N THR A 93 0.41 8.48 8.26
CA THR A 93 0.43 8.41 6.79
C THR A 93 -0.01 7.06 6.26
N GLY A 94 0.18 5.98 7.03
CA GLY A 94 -0.05 4.61 6.56
C GLY A 94 0.96 4.18 5.50
N SER A 95 2.10 4.86 5.38
CA SER A 95 3.04 4.63 4.29
C SER A 95 4.50 4.78 4.73
N CYS A 96 5.44 4.22 3.97
CA CYS A 96 6.85 4.50 4.11
C CYS A 96 7.55 4.42 2.75
N THR A 97 8.67 5.13 2.60
CA THR A 97 9.41 5.19 1.33
C THR A 97 10.87 4.84 1.54
N VAL A 98 11.40 3.97 0.67
CA VAL A 98 12.82 3.71 0.52
C VAL A 98 13.28 4.17 -0.86
N SER A 99 14.59 4.38 -1.02
CA SER A 99 15.16 4.73 -2.31
C SER A 99 16.48 4.02 -2.58
N TYR A 100 16.79 3.83 -3.85
CA TYR A 100 18.07 3.33 -4.32
C TYR A 100 18.48 4.01 -5.63
N VAL A 101 19.77 3.91 -5.99
CA VAL A 101 20.31 4.43 -7.24
C VAL A 101 20.54 3.28 -8.21
N GLY A 102 19.99 3.37 -9.42
CA GLY A 102 20.21 2.38 -10.48
C GLY A 102 21.44 2.73 -11.31
N ASP A 103 22.64 2.33 -10.88
CA ASP A 103 23.89 2.61 -11.58
C ASP A 103 24.19 1.61 -12.71
N ASN A 104 23.78 0.35 -12.53
CA ASN A 104 23.97 -0.72 -13.49
C ASN A 104 22.79 -0.81 -14.45
N LEU A 105 23.10 -0.99 -15.73
CA LEU A 105 22.08 -1.17 -16.77
C LEU A 105 21.41 -2.54 -16.63
N GLY A 106 20.10 -2.56 -16.86
CA GLY A 106 19.28 -3.76 -16.90
C GLY A 106 17.96 -3.55 -16.18
N THR A 107 17.39 -4.63 -15.66
CA THR A 107 16.10 -4.61 -14.97
C THR A 107 16.26 -5.25 -13.60
N ASP A 108 15.93 -4.49 -12.56
CA ASP A 108 15.81 -4.98 -11.20
C ASP A 108 14.39 -5.50 -10.97
N LEU A 109 14.27 -6.63 -10.29
CA LEU A 109 12.99 -7.15 -9.81
C LEU A 109 12.99 -7.09 -8.29
N ILE A 110 11.99 -6.41 -7.72
CA ILE A 110 11.94 -6.13 -6.29
C ILE A 110 10.67 -6.72 -5.69
N CYS A 111 10.79 -7.35 -4.53
CA CYS A 111 9.69 -7.89 -3.73
C CYS A 111 9.64 -7.16 -2.38
N ALA A 112 8.45 -6.93 -1.83
CA ALA A 112 8.28 -6.27 -0.53
C ALA A 112 7.24 -6.99 0.34
N ARG A 113 7.42 -6.96 1.67
CA ARG A 113 6.50 -7.55 2.66
C ARG A 113 6.69 -7.00 4.07
#